data_AF-Q6I6H6-F1
#
_entry.id   AF-Q6I6H6-F1
#
_cell.length_a   1.000
_cell.length_b   1.000
_cell.length_c   1.000
_cell.angle_alpha   90.00
_cell.angle_beta   90.00
_cell.angle_gamma   90.00
#
_symmetry.space_group_name_H-M   'P 1'
#
loop_
_entity.id
_entity.type
_entity.pdbx_description
1 polymer ?
#
loop_
_entity_poly.entity_id
_entity_poly.type
_entity_poly.pdbx_seq_one_letter_code
_entity_poly.pdbx_strand_id
1 'polypeptide(L)'
;EALANICYELMELARKNLSVSELMSIGKTLLTSEDVIDGVASMLDEIQIELPFEDGTKLVTIHEPIANDDKIKAGEIFLSSEFIVLNENKTSIEIKVSNKGDRPIQVGSHYHFFEVNRFLSFDREKAYGKRLNIASGTSVRYEPGEEKTVSLIEFGGLKKVLGFNNLCDDFINDENKTKALSKAKEKGFL
;
A
#
# COMPACT_ATOMS: atom_id res chain seq x y z
N GLU A 1 -4.87 -20.39 24.50
CA GLU A 1 -5.81 -21.37 23.91
C GLU A 1 -6.72 -20.80 22.83
N ALA A 2 -7.12 -19.52 22.90
CA ALA A 2 -8.11 -18.88 22.00
C ALA A 2 -7.92 -19.19 20.50
N LEU A 3 -6.71 -18.97 19.96
CA LEU A 3 -6.37 -19.28 18.56
C LEU A 3 -6.71 -20.73 18.19
N ALA A 4 -6.26 -21.69 19.00
CA ALA A 4 -6.46 -23.11 18.71
C ALA A 4 -7.94 -23.51 18.81
N ASN A 5 -8.68 -22.94 19.77
CA ASN A 5 -10.11 -23.19 19.94
C ASN A 5 -10.91 -22.68 18.73
N ILE A 6 -10.67 -21.43 18.32
CA ILE A 6 -11.31 -20.84 17.14
C ILE A 6 -10.97 -21.64 15.89
N CYS A 7 -9.68 -21.97 15.66
CA CYS A 7 -9.28 -22.79 14.52
C CYS A 7 -9.98 -24.16 14.49
N TYR A 8 -10.13 -24.80 15.64
CA TYR A 8 -10.80 -26.09 15.75
C TYR A 8 -12.28 -26.01 15.36
N GLU A 9 -13.01 -25.04 15.90
CA GLU A 9 -14.42 -24.84 15.56
C GLU A 9 -14.60 -24.48 14.08
N LEU A 10 -13.72 -23.65 13.51
CA LEU A 10 -13.77 -23.32 12.09
C LEU A 10 -13.53 -24.55 11.20
N MET A 11 -12.63 -25.46 11.58
CA MET A 11 -12.42 -26.72 10.87
C MET A 11 -13.69 -27.60 10.87
N GLU A 12 -14.37 -27.71 12.01
CA GLU A 12 -15.60 -28.50 12.12
C GLU A 12 -16.77 -27.86 11.34
N LEU A 13 -16.87 -26.53 11.34
CA LEU A 13 -17.87 -25.80 10.58
C LEU A 13 -17.62 -25.90 9.07
N ALA A 14 -16.35 -25.81 8.62
CA ALA A 14 -15.99 -26.07 7.22
C ALA A 14 -16.38 -27.49 6.79
N ARG A 15 -16.17 -28.48 7.67
CA ARG A 15 -16.56 -29.88 7.44
C ARG A 15 -18.07 -30.09 7.36
N LYS A 16 -18.87 -29.16 7.92
CA LYS A 16 -20.33 -29.09 7.77
C LYS A 16 -20.76 -28.31 6.51
N ASN A 17 -19.83 -27.99 5.62
CA ASN A 17 -20.05 -27.26 4.36
C ASN A 17 -20.59 -25.84 4.53
N LEU A 18 -20.27 -25.17 5.63
CA LEU A 18 -20.48 -23.73 5.71
C LEU A 18 -19.56 -23.02 4.72
N SER A 19 -20.02 -21.92 4.14
CA SER A 19 -19.23 -21.11 3.22
C SER A 19 -18.13 -20.34 3.94
N VAL A 20 -17.08 -19.96 3.20
CA VAL A 20 -15.99 -19.10 3.71
C VAL A 20 -16.54 -17.84 4.37
N SER A 21 -17.54 -17.18 3.77
CA SER A 21 -18.15 -15.96 4.33
C SER A 21 -18.89 -16.19 5.64
N GLU A 22 -19.54 -17.34 5.81
CA GLU A 22 -20.21 -17.69 7.07
C GLU A 22 -19.17 -17.96 8.16
N LEU A 23 -18.11 -18.69 7.84
CA LEU A 23 -16.99 -18.93 8.76
C LEU A 23 -16.31 -17.64 9.19
N MET A 24 -16.10 -16.69 8.26
CA MET A 24 -15.59 -15.35 8.56
C MET A 24 -16.44 -14.60 9.59
N SER A 25 -17.76 -14.78 9.53
CA SER A 25 -18.70 -14.12 10.43
C SER A 25 -18.80 -14.83 11.78
N ILE A 26 -18.94 -16.16 11.77
CA ILE A 26 -19.05 -16.99 12.98
C ILE A 26 -17.75 -16.96 13.78
N GLY A 27 -16.59 -16.93 13.12
CA GLY A 27 -15.29 -16.89 13.78
C GLY A 27 -15.14 -15.72 14.77
N LYS A 28 -15.87 -14.62 14.56
CA LYS A 28 -15.91 -13.45 15.45
C LYS A 28 -16.82 -13.61 16.68
N THR A 29 -17.60 -14.69 16.73
CA THR A 29 -18.61 -14.92 17.78
C THR A 29 -18.29 -16.15 18.64
N LEU A 30 -17.20 -16.86 18.35
CA LEU A 30 -16.84 -18.09 19.05
C LEU A 30 -16.32 -17.83 20.47
N LEU A 31 -15.63 -16.72 20.67
CA LEU A 31 -15.13 -16.28 21.97
C LEU A 31 -15.46 -14.80 22.16
N THR A 32 -15.80 -14.45 23.39
CA THR A 32 -15.95 -13.08 23.85
C THR A 32 -14.71 -12.66 24.65
N SER A 33 -14.59 -11.38 24.96
CA SER A 33 -13.53 -10.88 25.85
C SER A 33 -13.59 -11.47 27.25
N GLU A 34 -14.77 -11.87 27.72
CA GLU A 34 -14.95 -12.52 29.02
C GLU A 34 -14.39 -13.96 29.04
N ASP A 35 -14.25 -14.59 27.87
CA ASP A 35 -13.75 -15.97 27.73
C ASP A 35 -12.22 -16.07 27.69
N VAL A 36 -11.52 -14.92 27.61
CA VAL A 36 -10.07 -14.86 27.46
C VAL A 36 -9.42 -14.01 28.55
N ILE A 37 -8.11 -14.19 28.72
CA ILE A 37 -7.33 -13.36 29.62
C ILE A 37 -7.20 -11.95 29.00
N ASP A 38 -7.32 -10.92 29.83
CA ASP A 38 -7.08 -9.53 29.46
C ASP A 38 -5.74 -9.37 28.72
N GLY A 39 -5.78 -8.76 27.54
CA GLY A 39 -4.64 -8.60 26.63
C GLY A 39 -4.61 -9.60 25.48
N VAL A 40 -5.40 -10.68 25.51
CA VAL A 40 -5.44 -11.65 24.41
C VAL A 40 -6.13 -11.08 23.17
N ALA A 41 -7.20 -10.30 23.34
CA ALA A 41 -7.96 -9.75 22.21
C ALA A 41 -7.10 -8.76 21.39
N SER A 42 -6.30 -7.95 22.06
CA SER A 42 -5.37 -6.99 21.45
C SER A 42 -4.13 -7.61 20.83
N MET A 43 -3.82 -8.87 21.16
CA MET A 43 -2.72 -9.63 20.54
C MET A 43 -3.15 -10.40 19.28
N LEU A 44 -4.45 -10.61 19.08
CA LEU A 44 -4.99 -11.49 18.05
C LEU A 44 -5.71 -10.68 16.97
N ASP A 45 -4.96 -9.93 16.17
CA ASP A 45 -5.52 -9.08 15.11
C ASP A 45 -6.25 -9.89 14.03
N GLU A 46 -5.71 -11.06 13.68
CA GLU A 46 -6.36 -11.98 12.76
C GLU A 46 -5.95 -13.43 12.97
N ILE A 47 -6.82 -14.33 12.52
CA ILE A 47 -6.56 -15.76 12.41
C ILE A 47 -6.64 -16.14 10.95
N GLN A 48 -5.58 -16.73 10.42
CA GLN A 48 -5.53 -17.27 9.06
C GLN A 48 -5.42 -18.80 9.12
N ILE A 49 -6.36 -19.48 8.48
CA ILE A 49 -6.39 -20.95 8.44
C ILE A 49 -6.83 -21.44 7.06
N GLU A 50 -6.13 -22.44 6.53
CA GLU A 50 -6.54 -23.15 5.34
C GLU A 50 -7.48 -24.30 5.72
N LEU A 51 -8.68 -24.30 5.15
CA LEU A 51 -9.73 -25.27 5.48
C LEU A 51 -10.14 -26.05 4.22
N PRO A 52 -10.36 -27.38 4.33
CA PRO A 52 -10.86 -28.18 3.23
C PRO A 52 -12.38 -27.99 3.06
N PHE A 53 -12.81 -27.56 1.87
CA PHE A 53 -14.21 -27.52 1.46
C PHE A 53 -14.46 -28.53 0.34
N GLU A 54 -15.73 -28.78 -0.01
CA GLU A 54 -16.09 -29.64 -1.14
C GLU A 54 -15.50 -29.15 -2.48
N ASP A 55 -15.33 -27.85 -2.63
CA ASP A 55 -14.75 -27.21 -3.82
C ASP A 55 -13.23 -26.97 -3.69
N GLY A 56 -12.57 -27.67 -2.76
CA GLY A 56 -11.13 -27.61 -2.50
C GLY A 56 -10.74 -26.68 -1.35
N THR A 57 -9.47 -26.74 -0.97
CA THR A 57 -8.93 -25.95 0.15
C THR A 57 -9.02 -24.45 -0.10
N LYS A 58 -9.52 -23.69 0.88
CA LYS A 58 -9.55 -22.22 0.86
C LYS A 58 -8.90 -21.65 2.11
N LEU A 59 -8.22 -20.52 1.94
CA LEU A 59 -7.77 -19.67 3.05
C LEU A 59 -8.96 -18.91 3.62
N VAL A 60 -9.18 -19.05 4.92
CA VAL A 60 -10.17 -18.30 5.70
C VAL A 60 -9.43 -17.40 6.67
N THR A 61 -9.75 -16.11 6.63
CA THR A 61 -9.18 -15.09 7.53
C THR A 61 -10.28 -14.50 8.39
N ILE A 62 -10.13 -14.63 9.72
CA ILE A 62 -10.99 -13.96 10.69
C ILE A 62 -10.24 -12.74 11.19
N HIS A 63 -10.66 -11.55 10.79
CA HIS A 63 -10.12 -10.30 11.35
C HIS A 63 -10.81 -10.00 12.68
N GLU A 64 -10.04 -9.57 13.68
CA GLU A 64 -10.52 -9.21 15.02
C GLU A 64 -11.51 -10.25 15.56
N PRO A 65 -11.08 -11.52 15.74
CA PRO A 65 -11.93 -12.63 16.14
C PRO A 65 -12.56 -12.47 17.53
N ILE A 66 -12.00 -11.59 18.38
CA ILE A 66 -12.50 -11.28 19.72
C ILE A 66 -12.60 -9.76 19.82
N ALA A 67 -13.71 -9.26 20.37
CA ALA A 67 -13.89 -7.83 20.58
C ALA A 67 -12.81 -7.28 21.52
N ASN A 68 -12.14 -6.20 21.11
CA ASN A 68 -11.03 -5.63 21.87
C ASN A 68 -11.53 -4.60 22.89
N ASP A 69 -11.74 -5.05 24.12
CA ASP A 69 -12.03 -4.24 25.31
C ASP A 69 -10.91 -4.36 26.38
N ASP A 70 -9.73 -4.83 25.94
CA ASP A 70 -8.58 -5.08 26.81
C ASP A 70 -8.10 -3.80 27.51
N LYS A 71 -7.81 -3.94 28.80
CA LYS A 71 -7.19 -2.87 29.61
C LYS A 71 -5.66 -2.91 29.51
N ILE A 72 -5.09 -4.08 29.26
CA ILE A 72 -3.66 -4.28 29.09
C ILE A 72 -3.39 -4.63 27.64
N LYS A 73 -2.54 -3.83 26.97
CA LYS A 73 -2.14 -4.09 25.59
C LYS A 73 -0.66 -4.43 25.54
N ALA A 74 -0.34 -5.68 25.23
CA ALA A 74 1.03 -6.14 25.17
C ALA A 74 1.79 -5.43 24.04
N GLY A 75 2.89 -4.75 24.38
CA GLY A 75 3.69 -4.01 23.40
C GLY A 75 3.06 -2.68 22.95
N GLU A 76 2.11 -2.13 23.72
CA GLU A 76 1.52 -0.83 23.42
C GLU A 76 2.59 0.26 23.25
N ILE A 77 2.43 1.05 22.19
CA ILE A 77 3.32 2.16 21.87
C ILE A 77 2.64 3.47 22.28
N PHE A 78 3.21 4.15 23.27
CA PHE A 78 2.78 5.48 23.69
C PHE A 78 3.37 6.53 22.75
N LEU A 79 2.54 7.05 21.86
CA LEU A 79 2.94 8.06 20.89
C LEU A 79 2.75 9.48 21.44
N SER A 80 3.61 10.40 20.99
CA SER A 80 3.35 11.83 21.11
C SER A 80 2.20 12.23 20.18
N SER A 81 1.48 13.31 20.51
CA SER A 81 0.46 13.91 19.64
C SER A 81 1.06 14.80 18.53
N GLU A 82 2.38 14.95 18.51
CA GLU A 82 3.09 15.76 17.52
C GLU A 82 3.17 15.05 16.15
N PHE A 83 2.93 15.82 15.09
CA PHE A 83 3.09 15.33 13.72
C PHE A 83 4.54 15.40 13.27
N ILE A 84 4.96 14.40 12.49
CA ILE A 84 6.29 14.37 11.88
C ILE A 84 6.24 15.05 10.51
N VAL A 85 7.04 16.10 10.31
CA VAL A 85 7.21 16.75 9.00
C VAL A 85 8.09 15.87 8.12
N LEU A 86 7.56 15.46 6.97
CA LEU A 86 8.27 14.63 6.01
C LEU A 86 9.08 15.47 5.03
N ASN A 87 10.21 14.92 4.58
CA ASN A 87 11.06 15.49 3.53
C ASN A 87 11.41 16.97 3.77
N GLU A 88 11.74 17.30 5.01
CA GLU A 88 12.08 18.66 5.43
C GLU A 88 13.18 19.27 4.54
N ASN A 89 13.12 20.58 4.34
CA ASN A 89 14.07 21.35 3.52
C ASN A 89 14.06 21.02 2.02
N LYS A 90 13.04 20.31 1.51
CA LYS A 90 12.84 20.08 0.08
C LYS A 90 11.74 20.98 -0.47
N THR A 91 12.06 21.70 -1.54
CA THR A 91 11.05 22.46 -2.29
C THR A 91 10.12 21.51 -3.03
N SER A 92 8.83 21.62 -2.73
CA SER A 92 7.73 20.93 -3.40
C SER A 92 7.26 21.72 -4.62
N ILE A 93 6.92 21.02 -5.70
CA ILE A 93 6.10 21.56 -6.79
C ILE A 93 4.81 20.78 -6.91
N GLU A 94 3.74 21.42 -7.36
CA GLU A 94 2.47 20.77 -7.64
C GLU A 94 2.31 20.53 -9.15
N ILE A 95 1.91 19.32 -9.52
CA ILE A 95 1.62 18.96 -10.91
C ILE A 95 0.26 18.27 -10.98
N LYS A 96 -0.56 18.68 -11.94
CA LYS A 96 -1.80 18.01 -12.30
C LYS A 96 -1.51 16.81 -13.20
N VAL A 97 -2.03 15.65 -12.83
CA VAL A 97 -1.77 14.36 -13.48
C VAL A 97 -3.10 13.69 -13.80
N SER A 98 -3.29 13.32 -15.06
CA SER A 98 -4.50 12.63 -15.53
C SER A 98 -4.16 11.26 -16.10
N ASN A 99 -4.92 10.22 -15.71
CA ASN A 99 -4.81 8.90 -16.30
C ASN A 99 -5.67 8.81 -17.56
N LYS A 100 -5.03 8.71 -18.73
CA LYS A 100 -5.68 8.52 -20.03
C LYS A 100 -5.79 7.04 -20.44
N GLY A 101 -5.33 6.13 -19.60
CA GLY A 101 -5.43 4.69 -19.81
C GLY A 101 -6.79 4.12 -19.42
N ASP A 102 -6.98 2.86 -19.77
CA ASP A 102 -8.16 2.03 -19.48
C ASP A 102 -8.01 1.19 -18.19
N ARG A 103 -6.87 1.31 -17.51
CA ARG A 103 -6.51 0.55 -16.31
C ARG A 103 -6.02 1.47 -15.20
N PRO A 104 -6.21 1.08 -13.93
CA PRO A 104 -5.67 1.83 -12.80
C PRO A 104 -4.15 1.85 -12.82
N ILE A 105 -3.58 2.99 -12.41
CA ILE A 105 -2.13 3.19 -12.32
C ILE A 105 -1.81 3.66 -10.90
N GLN A 106 -0.81 3.05 -10.26
CA GLN A 106 -0.38 3.41 -8.91
C GLN A 106 1.11 3.68 -8.89
N VAL A 107 1.50 4.84 -8.36
CA VAL A 107 2.89 5.33 -8.37
C VAL A 107 3.40 5.43 -6.94
N GLY A 108 4.50 4.73 -6.65
CA GLY A 108 5.13 4.73 -5.33
C GLY A 108 5.92 5.99 -5.00
N SER A 109 6.13 6.22 -3.70
CA SER A 109 6.82 7.39 -3.13
C SER A 109 8.20 7.70 -3.72
N HIS A 110 8.98 6.69 -4.10
CA HIS A 110 10.37 6.82 -4.56
C HIS A 110 10.57 6.47 -6.04
N TYR A 111 9.48 6.34 -6.80
CA TYR A 111 9.57 6.14 -8.24
C TYR A 111 9.95 7.46 -8.92
N HIS A 112 10.83 7.41 -9.94
CA HIS A 112 11.18 8.61 -10.70
C HIS A 112 9.95 9.09 -11.49
N PHE A 113 9.35 10.20 -11.06
CA PHE A 113 8.03 10.60 -11.52
C PHE A 113 7.98 10.90 -13.02
N PHE A 114 9.09 11.37 -13.59
CA PHE A 114 9.28 11.52 -15.05
C PHE A 114 9.07 10.22 -15.84
N GLU A 115 9.36 9.07 -15.25
CA GLU A 115 9.38 7.77 -15.92
C GLU A 115 8.14 6.92 -15.62
N VAL A 116 7.14 7.47 -14.93
CA VAL A 116 5.88 6.76 -14.67
C VAL A 116 5.18 6.42 -15.98
N ASN A 117 4.25 5.46 -15.91
CA ASN A 117 3.49 4.95 -17.05
C ASN A 117 3.09 6.05 -18.05
N ARG A 118 3.34 5.81 -19.34
CA ARG A 118 3.06 6.73 -20.45
C ARG A 118 1.60 7.17 -20.56
N PHE A 119 0.66 6.39 -20.03
CA PHE A 119 -0.77 6.76 -20.01
C PHE A 119 -1.10 7.84 -18.96
N LEU A 120 -0.19 8.16 -18.05
CA LEU A 120 -0.30 9.35 -17.21
C LEU A 120 0.15 10.58 -18.02
N SER A 121 -0.77 11.50 -18.22
CA SER A 121 -0.57 12.78 -18.91
C SER A 121 -0.35 13.89 -17.89
N PHE A 122 0.80 14.54 -17.97
CA PHE A 122 1.24 15.65 -17.14
C PHE A 122 2.48 16.31 -17.75
N ASP A 123 2.93 17.41 -17.15
CA ASP A 123 4.18 18.08 -17.52
C ASP A 123 5.38 17.25 -17.05
N ARG A 124 5.86 16.35 -17.91
CA ARG A 124 7.01 15.48 -17.60
C ARG A 124 8.28 16.28 -17.40
N GLU A 125 8.46 17.37 -18.12
CA GLU A 125 9.66 18.19 -17.99
C GLU A 125 9.84 18.71 -16.55
N LYS A 126 8.74 19.17 -15.92
CA LYS A 126 8.76 19.59 -14.51
C LYS A 126 9.00 18.44 -13.52
N ALA A 127 8.63 17.22 -13.89
CA ALA A 127 8.79 16.03 -13.05
C ALA A 127 10.20 15.39 -13.12
N TYR A 128 11.06 15.85 -14.03
CA TYR A 128 12.42 15.34 -14.17
C TYR A 128 13.23 15.50 -12.88
N GLY A 129 13.86 14.42 -12.44
CA GLY A 129 14.65 14.37 -11.21
C GLY A 129 13.82 14.39 -9.91
N LYS A 130 12.50 14.19 -10.00
CA LYS A 130 11.59 14.30 -8.85
C LYS A 130 10.85 12.99 -8.55
N ARG A 131 10.35 12.90 -7.32
CA ARG A 131 9.52 11.82 -6.80
C ARG A 131 8.35 12.38 -5.99
N LEU A 132 7.35 11.56 -5.69
CA LEU A 132 6.20 11.98 -4.88
C LEU A 132 6.64 12.40 -3.47
N ASN A 133 6.10 13.53 -3.01
CA ASN A 133 6.28 14.04 -1.65
C ASN A 133 5.23 13.44 -0.71
N ILE A 134 5.34 12.14 -0.46
CA ILE A 134 4.44 11.38 0.41
C ILE A 134 5.26 10.53 1.38
N ALA A 135 4.60 9.89 2.35
CA ALA A 135 5.24 8.96 3.26
C ALA A 135 5.98 7.84 2.51
N SER A 136 7.18 7.50 2.96
CA SER A 136 7.97 6.43 2.34
C SER A 136 7.20 5.11 2.36
N GLY A 137 7.31 4.31 1.30
CA GLY A 137 6.55 3.07 1.12
C GLY A 137 5.09 3.25 0.64
N THR A 138 4.53 4.44 0.72
CA THR A 138 3.16 4.70 0.21
C THR A 138 3.14 5.04 -1.28
N SER A 139 1.94 5.23 -1.84
CA SER A 139 1.73 5.46 -3.27
C SER A 139 0.47 6.29 -3.54
N VAL A 140 0.41 6.91 -4.72
CA VAL A 140 -0.79 7.58 -5.23
C VAL A 140 -1.40 6.75 -6.34
N ARG A 141 -2.70 6.48 -6.23
CA ARG A 141 -3.50 5.72 -7.20
C ARG A 141 -4.31 6.64 -8.09
N TYR A 142 -4.36 6.30 -9.37
CA TYR A 142 -5.11 6.95 -10.44
C TYR A 142 -6.03 5.94 -11.11
N GLU A 143 -7.33 6.08 -10.93
CA GLU A 143 -8.31 5.30 -11.68
C GLU A 143 -8.37 5.74 -13.16
N PRO A 144 -8.89 4.91 -14.08
CA PRO A 144 -9.07 5.30 -15.48
C PRO A 144 -9.86 6.62 -15.62
N GLY A 145 -9.32 7.60 -16.34
CA GLY A 145 -9.93 8.91 -16.52
C GLY A 145 -9.77 9.89 -15.35
N GLU A 146 -9.24 9.44 -14.20
CA GLU A 146 -9.07 10.28 -13.02
C GLU A 146 -7.98 11.34 -13.22
N GLU A 147 -8.18 12.50 -12.60
CA GLU A 147 -7.21 13.59 -12.58
C GLU A 147 -6.98 14.07 -11.14
N LYS A 148 -5.71 14.19 -10.74
CA LYS A 148 -5.29 14.61 -9.39
C LYS A 148 -4.11 15.56 -9.46
N THR A 149 -4.05 16.48 -8.51
CA THR A 149 -2.84 17.28 -8.27
C THR A 149 -1.97 16.56 -7.25
N VAL A 150 -0.68 16.39 -7.55
CA VAL A 150 0.30 15.77 -6.65
C VAL A 150 1.48 16.69 -6.40
N SER A 151 2.05 16.57 -5.20
CA SER A 151 3.27 17.25 -4.80
C SER A 151 4.50 16.39 -5.12
N LEU A 152 5.50 16.99 -5.78
CA LEU A 152 6.76 16.36 -6.14
C LEU A 152 7.94 17.10 -5.51
N ILE A 153 8.94 16.34 -5.06
CA ILE A 153 10.20 16.84 -4.52
C ILE A 153 11.37 16.22 -5.25
N GLU A 154 12.52 16.90 -5.26
CA GLU A 154 13.73 16.37 -5.88
C GLU A 154 14.29 15.16 -5.14
N PHE A 155 14.89 14.24 -5.90
CA PHE A 155 15.72 13.19 -5.31
C PHE A 155 16.84 13.78 -4.45
N GLY A 156 17.17 13.07 -3.37
CA GLY A 156 18.37 13.30 -2.57
C GLY A 156 19.57 12.50 -3.08
N GLY A 157 20.60 12.39 -2.24
CA GLY A 157 21.80 11.60 -2.53
C GLY A 157 22.56 12.10 -3.76
N LEU A 158 23.20 11.17 -4.48
CA LEU A 158 23.99 11.45 -5.69
C LEU A 158 23.15 11.92 -6.90
N LYS A 159 21.81 11.92 -6.77
CA LYS A 159 20.88 12.22 -7.87
C LYS A 159 21.20 11.41 -9.14
N LYS A 160 21.54 10.13 -8.98
CA LYS A 160 21.75 9.17 -10.09
C LYS A 160 20.53 8.24 -10.18
N VAL A 161 19.87 8.21 -11.32
CA VAL A 161 18.62 7.47 -11.55
C VAL A 161 18.90 6.35 -12.54
N LEU A 162 18.64 5.10 -12.13
CA LEU A 162 18.90 3.88 -12.90
C LEU A 162 17.64 3.00 -12.93
N GLY A 163 17.36 2.36 -14.07
CA GLY A 163 16.21 1.47 -14.25
C GLY A 163 14.93 2.23 -14.65
N PHE A 164 13.83 1.99 -13.94
CA PHE A 164 12.50 2.55 -14.23
C PHE A 164 12.02 2.21 -15.66
N ASN A 165 12.04 3.17 -16.60
CA ASN A 165 11.74 2.94 -18.02
C ASN A 165 12.97 3.14 -18.92
N ASN A 166 14.15 3.20 -18.31
CA ASN A 166 15.43 3.47 -18.95
C ASN A 166 15.37 4.75 -19.79
N LEU A 167 14.67 5.79 -19.30
CA LEU A 167 14.62 7.09 -19.97
C LEU A 167 15.83 7.93 -19.58
N CYS A 168 16.31 7.80 -18.34
CA CYS A 168 17.46 8.53 -17.83
C CYS A 168 18.74 7.67 -17.81
N ASP A 169 18.78 6.65 -16.94
CA ASP A 169 19.94 5.78 -16.68
C ASP A 169 21.26 6.53 -16.41
N ASP A 170 21.18 7.69 -15.77
CA ASP A 170 22.33 8.55 -15.51
C ASP A 170 22.08 9.55 -14.37
N PHE A 171 23.04 10.45 -14.13
CA PHE A 171 22.92 11.58 -13.23
C PHE A 171 21.87 12.59 -13.72
N ILE A 172 21.08 13.11 -12.78
CA ILE A 172 20.10 14.18 -12.99
C ILE A 172 20.84 15.51 -13.06
N ASN A 173 20.97 16.01 -14.28
CA ASN A 173 21.47 17.34 -14.62
C ASN A 173 20.76 17.83 -15.90
N ASP A 174 20.96 19.10 -16.25
CA ASP A 174 20.30 19.73 -17.40
C ASP A 174 20.76 19.16 -18.75
N GLU A 175 22.02 18.71 -18.85
CA GLU A 175 22.53 18.09 -20.07
C GLU A 175 21.80 16.78 -20.38
N ASN A 176 21.65 15.93 -19.36
CA ASN A 176 20.98 14.63 -19.47
C ASN A 176 19.46 14.77 -19.55
N LYS A 177 18.89 15.87 -19.04
CA LYS A 177 17.45 16.17 -19.14
C LYS A 177 16.99 16.20 -20.60
N THR A 178 17.75 16.85 -21.47
CA THR A 178 17.43 16.95 -22.90
C THR A 178 17.43 15.57 -23.57
N LYS A 179 18.42 14.72 -23.24
CA LYS A 179 18.50 13.33 -23.75
C LYS A 179 17.31 12.50 -23.26
N ALA A 180 16.93 12.65 -22.00
CA ALA A 180 15.81 11.93 -21.39
C ALA A 180 14.46 12.35 -22.00
N LEU A 181 14.26 13.64 -22.27
CA LEU A 181 13.06 14.16 -22.94
C LEU A 181 12.93 13.65 -24.37
N SER A 182 14.02 13.62 -25.14
CA SER A 182 14.02 13.04 -26.49
C SER A 182 13.63 11.56 -26.47
N LYS A 183 14.24 10.77 -25.57
CA LYS A 183 13.89 9.35 -25.38
C LYS A 183 12.43 9.15 -24.96
N ALA A 184 11.92 10.00 -24.07
CA ALA A 184 10.52 9.97 -23.64
C ALA A 184 9.57 10.24 -24.82
N LYS A 185 9.90 11.20 -25.68
CA LYS A 185 9.13 11.50 -26.90
C LYS A 185 9.12 10.31 -27.86
N GLU A 186 10.29 9.75 -28.16
CA GLU A 186 10.43 8.59 -29.05
C GLU A 186 9.65 7.36 -28.55
N LYS A 187 9.62 7.15 -27.23
CA LYS A 187 8.89 6.03 -26.60
C LYS A 187 7.40 6.33 -26.34
N GLY A 188 6.90 7.50 -26.72
CA GLY A 188 5.49 7.88 -26.60
C GLY A 188 5.03 8.19 -25.17
N PHE A 189 5.90 8.80 -24.36
CA PHE A 189 5.56 9.30 -23.03
C PHE A 189 5.14 10.79 -23.04
N LEU A 190 5.47 11.51 -24.11
CA LEU A 190 5.15 12.93 -24.34
C LEU A 190 4.09 13.08 -25.42
#